data_AF-A0A533XI82-F1
#
_entry.id   AF-A0A533XI82-F1
#
_cell.length_a   1.000
_cell.length_b   1.000
_cell.length_c   1.000
_cell.angle_alpha   90.00
_cell.angle_beta   90.00
_cell.angle_gamma   90.00
#
_symmetry.space_group_name_H-M   'P 1'
#
loop_
_entity.id
_entity.type
_entity.pdbx_description
1 polymer ?
#
loop_
_entity_poly.entity_id
_entity_poly.type
_entity_poly.pdbx_seq_one_letter_code
_entity_poly.pdbx_strand_id
1 'polypeptide(L)' 'MTLAMWLNFVVEKIPAQINAIVQHHRALQKLFDHQCTHLVVLDFRSGEFFQYESMGRWQRVPTGQPAYVG' A
#
# COMPACT_ATOMS: atom_id res chain seq x y z
N MET A 1 6.88 -11.32 -25.03
CA MET A 1 5.98 -11.11 -23.87
C MET A 1 6.85 -10.84 -22.65
N THR A 2 7.07 -9.58 -22.31
CA THR A 2 7.77 -9.21 -21.07
C THR A 2 6.74 -9.31 -19.95
N LEU A 3 6.99 -10.18 -18.96
CA LEU A 3 6.22 -10.18 -17.72
C LEU A 3 6.37 -8.76 -17.13
N ALA A 4 5.28 -8.00 -17.02
CA ALA A 4 5.30 -6.81 -16.20
C ALA A 4 5.62 -7.27 -14.78
N MET A 5 6.82 -6.96 -14.29
CA MET A 5 7.26 -7.33 -12.96
C MET A 5 6.69 -6.29 -11.99
N TRP A 6 5.61 -6.64 -11.30
CA TRP A 6 4.94 -5.76 -10.35
C TRP A 6 5.69 -5.82 -9.01
N LEU A 7 6.25 -4.70 -8.58
CA LEU A 7 6.84 -4.60 -7.24
C LEU A 7 5.74 -4.35 -6.22
N ASN A 8 5.59 -5.29 -5.29
CA ASN A 8 4.70 -5.18 -4.14
C ASN A 8 5.51 -4.80 -2.90
N PHE A 9 5.16 -3.69 -2.28
CA PHE A 9 5.73 -3.24 -1.01
C PHE A 9 4.70 -3.46 0.09
N VAL A 10 5.11 -4.15 1.16
CA VAL A 10 4.32 -4.29 2.38
C VAL A 10 5.10 -3.64 3.51
N VAL A 11 4.50 -2.68 4.21
CA VAL A 11 5.15 -1.96 5.30
C VAL A 11 4.23 -1.81 6.50
N GLU A 12 4.81 -1.87 7.69
CA GLU A 12 4.09 -1.60 8.94
C GLU A 12 4.25 -0.12 9.28
N LYS A 13 3.20 0.67 9.08
CA LYS A 13 3.25 2.12 9.32
C LYS A 13 1.87 2.75 9.39
N ILE A 14 1.82 4.02 9.82
CA ILE A 14 0.59 4.83 9.77
C ILE A 14 0.42 5.38 8.34
N PRO A 15 -0.76 5.23 7.68
CA PRO A 15 -0.99 5.73 6.32
C PRO A 15 -0.66 7.22 6.11
N ALA A 16 -0.93 8.07 7.10
CA ALA A 16 -0.59 9.49 7.05
C ALA A 16 0.92 9.77 6.94
N GLN A 17 1.76 8.94 7.56
CA GLN A 17 3.22 9.08 7.46
C GLN A 17 3.71 8.68 6.06
N ILE A 18 3.09 7.68 5.45
CA ILE A 18 3.37 7.30 4.07
C ILE A 18 2.96 8.41 3.12
N ASN A 19 1.79 9.03 3.30
CA ASN A 19 1.37 10.19 2.51
C ASN A 19 2.42 11.30 2.53
N ALA A 20 2.96 11.63 3.70
CA ALA A 20 4.00 12.65 3.82
C ALA A 20 5.26 12.28 3.02
N ILE A 21 5.68 11.01 3.03
CA ILE A 21 6.82 10.52 2.25
C ILE A 21 6.54 10.63 0.75
N VAL A 22 5.38 10.15 0.29
CA VAL A 22 5.01 10.17 -1.14
C VAL A 22 4.89 11.61 -1.65
N GLN A 23 4.30 12.51 -0.88
CA GLN A 23 4.19 13.94 -1.23
C GLN A 23 5.56 14.63 -1.33
N HIS A 24 6.52 14.26 -0.49
CA HIS A 24 7.90 14.76 -0.59
C HIS A 24 8.65 14.20 -1.81
N HIS A 25 8.25 13.05 -2.34
CA HIS A 25 8.94 12.36 -3.42
C HIS A 25 8.04 12.16 -4.65
N ARG A 26 7.99 13.17 -5.53
CA ARG A 26 7.20 13.15 -6.79
C ARG A 26 7.41 11.90 -7.65
N ALA A 27 8.59 11.28 -7.61
CA ALA A 27 8.85 10.04 -8.33
C ALA A 27 8.03 8.85 -7.79
N LEU A 28 7.87 8.74 -6.47
CA LEU A 28 7.04 7.70 -5.86
C LEU A 28 5.58 7.88 -6.25
N GLN A 29 5.09 9.12 -6.24
CA GLN A 29 3.72 9.42 -6.67
C GLN A 29 3.46 8.94 -8.12
N LYS A 30 4.40 9.21 -9.04
CA LYS A 30 4.30 8.71 -10.42
C LYS A 30 4.28 7.18 -10.51
N LEU A 31 5.10 6.48 -9.72
CA LEU A 31 5.10 5.02 -9.72
C LEU A 31 3.75 4.43 -9.33
N PHE A 32 3.09 5.03 -8.31
CA PHE A 32 1.77 4.59 -7.88
C PHE A 32 0.66 5.01 -8.85
N ASP A 33 0.71 6.24 -9.38
CA ASP A 33 -0.28 6.75 -10.35
C ASP A 33 -0.28 5.95 -11.65
N HIS A 34 0.88 5.46 -12.09
CA HIS A 34 1.03 4.60 -13.28
C HIS A 34 0.91 3.11 -12.99
N GLN A 35 0.53 2.72 -11.76
CA GLN A 35 0.40 1.32 -11.34
C GLN A 35 1.68 0.50 -11.60
N CYS A 36 2.85 1.13 -11.55
CA CYS A 36 4.13 0.41 -11.70
C CYS A 36 4.49 -0.38 -10.43
N THR A 37 3.94 0.03 -9.28
CA THR A 37 4.18 -0.57 -7.98
C THR A 37 2.88 -0.58 -7.16
N HIS A 38 2.73 -1.55 -6.28
CA HIS A 38 1.66 -1.60 -5.29
C HIS A 38 2.23 -1.42 -3.90
N LEU A 39 1.58 -0.60 -3.08
CA LEU A 39 1.95 -0.39 -1.69
C LEU A 39 0.78 -0.80 -0.80
N VAL A 40 1.03 -1.73 0.12
CA VAL A 40 0.10 -2.13 1.17
C VAL A 40 0.74 -1.77 2.51
N VAL A 41 -0.06 -1.17 3.37
CA VAL A 41 0.34 -0.72 4.70
C VAL A 41 -0.47 -1.46 5.74
N LEU A 42 0.20 -2.08 6.70
CA LEU A 42 -0.42 -2.51 7.94
C LEU A 42 -0.41 -1.33 8.93
N ASP A 43 -1.59 -0.76 9.21
CA ASP A 43 -1.72 0.24 10.29
C ASP A 43 -1.72 -0.49 11.62
N PHE A 44 -0.58 -0.52 12.29
CA PHE A 44 -0.40 -1.19 13.58
C PHE A 44 -1.34 -0.66 14.69
N ARG A 45 -1.98 0.50 14.52
CA ARG A 45 -2.95 1.04 15.49
C ARG A 45 -4.30 0.35 15.39
N SER A 46 -4.74 0.01 14.18
CA SER A 46 -6.02 -0.66 13.93
C SER A 46 -5.86 -2.15 13.64
N GLY A 47 -4.66 -2.61 13.31
CA GLY A 47 -4.40 -3.96 12.81
C GLY A 47 -4.95 -4.19 11.40
N GLU A 48 -5.33 -3.13 10.69
CA GLU A 48 -5.94 -3.21 9.36
C GLU A 48 -4.93 -2.94 8.26
N PHE A 49 -5.15 -3.60 7.12
CA PHE A 49 -4.37 -3.37 5.92
C PHE A 49 -5.03 -2.31 5.03
N PHE A 50 -4.22 -1.40 4.51
CA PHE A 50 -4.62 -0.36 3.58
C PHE A 50 -3.74 -0.41 2.33
N GLN A 51 -4.36 -0.45 1.16
CA GLN A 51 -3.68 -0.32 -0.11
C GLN A 51 -3.62 1.16 -0.52
N TYR A 52 -2.45 1.60 -0.97
CA TYR A 52 -2.27 2.90 -1.60
C TYR A 52 -2.69 2.82 -3.06
N GLU A 53 -3.64 3.66 -3.44
CA GLU A 53 -4.10 3.82 -4.81
C GLU A 53 -3.54 5.08 -5.46
N SER A 54 -3.83 5.25 -6.75
CA SER A 54 -3.52 6.48 -7.47
C SER A 54 -4.14 7.71 -6.80
N MET A 55 -3.50 8.86 -7.03
CA MET A 55 -3.90 10.16 -6.47
C MET A 55 -3.88 10.23 -4.93
N GLY A 56 -3.17 9.31 -4.28
CA GLY A 56 -3.02 9.29 -2.83
C GLY A 56 -4.23 8.83 -2.04
N ARG A 57 -5.09 8.03 -2.67
CA ARG A 57 -6.23 7.39 -2.02
C ARG A 57 -5.79 6.15 -1.26
N TRP A 58 -6.50 5.85 -0.18
CA TRP A 58 -6.31 4.64 0.61
C TRP A 58 -7.56 3.78 0.52
N GLN A 59 -7.40 2.53 0.13
CA GLN A 59 -8.47 1.53 0.16
C GLN A 59 -8.17 0.53 1.27
N ARG A 60 -9.14 0.29 2.17
CA ARG A 60 -9.02 -0.78 3.15
C ARG A 60 -9.04 -2.13 2.42
N VAL A 61 -8.06 -2.98 2.72
CA VAL A 61 -7.98 -4.33 2.20
C VAL A 61 -8.75 -5.26 3.16
N PRO A 62 -9.75 -6.01 2.68
CA PRO A 62 -10.41 -7.01 3.50
C PRO A 62 -9.41 -8.11 3.85
N THR A 63 -9.02 -8.18 5.12
CA THR A 63 -8.39 -9.39 5.65
C THR A 63 -9.49 -10.40 5.92
N GLY A 64 -9.43 -11.55 5.26
CA GLY A 64 -10.21 -12.71 5.69
C GLY A 64 -9.95 -12.95 7.18
N GLN A 65 -10.99 -13.33 7.93
CA GLN A 65 -10.85 -13.69 9.34
C GLN A 65 -9.64 -14.62 9.50
N PRO A 66 -8.81 -14.46 10.55
CA PRO A 66 -7.69 -15.35 10.78
C PRO A 66 -8.23 -16.79 10.75
N ALA A 67 -7.60 -17.65 9.96
CA ALA A 67 -7.87 -19.07 10.02
C ALA A 67 -7.64 -19.48 11.48
N TYR A 68 -8.72 -19.82 12.18
CA TYR A 68 -8.64 -20.34 13.53
C TYR A 68 -7.80 -21.61 13.45
N VAL A 69 -6.55 -21.53 13.90
CA VAL A 69 -5.75 -22.72 14.17
C VAL A 69 -6.16 -23.16 15.57
N GLY A 70 -7.27 -23.90 15.63
CA GLY A 70 -7.69 -24.65 16.82
C GLY A 70 -6.91 -25.94 16.97
#